data_AF-A0A6J2W8T8-F1
#
_entry.id   AF-A0A6J2W8T8-F1
#
_cell.length_a   1.000
_cell.length_b   1.000
_cell.length_c   1.000
_cell.angle_alpha   90.00
_cell.angle_beta   90.00
_cell.angle_gamma   90.00
#
_symmetry.space_group_name_H-M   'P 1'
#
loop_
_entity.id
_entity.type
_entity.pdbx_description
1 polymer ?
#
loop_
_entity_poly.entity_id
_entity_poly.type
_entity_poly.pdbx_seq_one_letter_code
_entity_poly.pdbx_strand_id
1 'polypeptide(L)'
;MMEKVIFTLSGNHIYGKKQTRHRMRAISAVIFMAVCVLVVLAFQGIRQELNLRELQGRIKRATEQVKKKEDEIVESKQKIQELNNQIAPMNTKKDQLTKQKDELQKSTDNAQKDLEKCNKEKADSEKKKTDAAAALPKLKADQEEEKKKAEEEIQALKQQILDRDKKICEFVDPNQTEGMKLCGK
;
A
#
# COMPACT_ATOMS: atom_id res chain seq x y z
N MET A 1 -115.93 -9.77 -60.27
CA MET A 1 -116.84 -8.84 -60.97
C MET A 1 -116.59 -7.48 -60.33
N MET A 2 -115.92 -6.57 -61.05
CA MET A 2 -116.55 -5.47 -61.82
C MET A 2 -117.25 -4.50 -60.84
N GLU A 3 -116.88 -3.24 -60.69
CA GLU A 3 -116.69 -2.11 -61.64
C GLU A 3 -116.06 -0.96 -60.82
N LYS A 4 -115.02 -0.21 -61.17
CA LYS A 4 -114.74 0.71 -62.31
C LYS A 4 -115.88 1.67 -62.70
N VAL A 5 -115.51 2.96 -62.76
CA VAL A 5 -116.00 4.11 -63.58
C VAL A 5 -116.36 5.31 -62.69
N ILE A 6 -115.93 6.57 -62.87
CA ILE A 6 -114.87 7.28 -63.64
C ILE A 6 -115.02 8.79 -63.32
N PHE A 7 -113.90 9.54 -63.41
CA PHE A 7 -113.75 11.00 -63.66
C PHE A 7 -114.21 12.07 -62.63
N THR A 8 -113.29 12.98 -62.27
CA THR A 8 -113.09 14.26 -62.98
C THR A 8 -111.78 14.96 -62.59
N LEU A 9 -111.24 15.72 -63.54
CA LEU A 9 -109.98 16.45 -63.56
C LEU A 9 -110.02 17.80 -62.82
N SER A 10 -108.81 18.27 -62.49
CA SER A 10 -108.34 19.67 -62.51
C SER A 10 -108.49 20.51 -61.23
N GLY A 11 -107.39 21.13 -60.79
CA GLY A 11 -107.47 22.32 -59.93
C GLY A 11 -106.34 22.53 -58.91
N ASN A 12 -105.26 23.13 -59.37
CA ASN A 12 -104.08 23.61 -58.64
C ASN A 12 -104.31 24.52 -57.40
N HIS A 13 -103.48 24.28 -56.38
CA HIS A 13 -102.57 25.22 -55.69
C HIS A 13 -103.05 26.33 -54.74
N ILE A 14 -102.19 26.55 -53.72
CA ILE A 14 -101.99 27.72 -52.83
C ILE A 14 -102.66 27.67 -51.44
N TYR A 15 -101.88 27.20 -50.45
CA TYR A 15 -101.87 27.75 -49.09
C TYR A 15 -100.45 27.73 -48.51
N GLY A 16 -99.81 28.91 -48.42
CA GLY A 16 -98.51 29.05 -47.77
C GLY A 16 -98.20 30.51 -47.51
N LYS A 17 -98.38 30.99 -46.27
CA LYS A 17 -97.85 32.31 -45.85
C LYS A 17 -97.78 32.62 -44.33
N LYS A 18 -98.13 31.70 -43.41
CA LYS A 18 -97.93 31.92 -41.95
C LYS A 18 -96.73 31.18 -41.33
N GLN A 19 -96.11 30.25 -42.04
CA GLN A 19 -95.02 29.39 -41.53
C GLN A 19 -93.59 29.94 -41.76
N THR A 20 -93.44 31.08 -42.44
CA THR A 20 -92.14 31.64 -42.84
C THR A 20 -91.45 32.45 -41.75
N ARG A 21 -92.20 33.10 -40.85
CA ARG A 21 -91.62 33.95 -39.78
C ARG A 21 -90.92 33.16 -38.67
N HIS A 22 -91.48 32.03 -38.23
CA HIS A 22 -90.82 31.13 -37.26
C HIS A 22 -89.62 30.41 -37.88
N ARG A 23 -89.69 30.06 -39.16
CA ARG A 23 -88.57 29.47 -39.90
C ARG A 23 -87.38 30.44 -40.01
N MET A 24 -87.59 31.73 -40.27
CA MET A 24 -86.50 32.71 -40.29
C MET A 24 -85.83 32.92 -38.92
N ARG A 25 -86.61 32.92 -37.83
CA ARG A 25 -86.08 33.00 -36.45
C ARG A 25 -85.33 31.72 -36.02
N ALA A 26 -85.79 30.55 -36.46
CA ALA A 26 -85.10 29.29 -36.23
C ALA A 26 -83.76 29.24 -36.99
N ILE A 27 -83.72 29.73 -38.22
CA ILE A 27 -82.48 29.80 -39.02
C ILE A 27 -81.45 30.72 -38.35
N SER A 28 -81.86 31.91 -37.87
CA SER A 28 -80.93 32.79 -37.14
C SER A 28 -80.39 32.16 -35.85
N ALA A 29 -81.22 31.40 -35.13
CA ALA A 29 -80.79 30.70 -33.92
C ALA A 29 -79.79 29.56 -34.21
N VAL A 30 -79.98 28.80 -35.29
CA VAL A 30 -79.05 27.74 -35.71
C VAL A 30 -77.72 28.33 -36.16
N ILE A 31 -77.73 29.44 -36.90
CA ILE A 31 -76.50 30.13 -37.31
C ILE A 31 -75.74 30.64 -36.07
N PHE A 32 -76.44 31.25 -35.11
CA PHE A 32 -75.82 31.70 -33.88
C PHE A 32 -75.22 30.54 -33.07
N MET A 33 -75.93 29.42 -32.93
CA MET A 33 -75.41 28.21 -32.28
C MET A 33 -74.18 27.64 -33.01
N ALA A 34 -74.18 27.62 -34.35
CA ALA A 34 -73.03 27.19 -35.13
C ALA A 34 -71.80 28.09 -34.89
N VAL A 35 -72.01 29.41 -34.82
CA VAL A 35 -70.94 30.36 -34.47
C VAL A 35 -70.43 30.13 -33.05
N CYS A 36 -71.31 29.91 -32.07
CA CYS A 36 -70.90 29.60 -30.70
C CYS A 36 -70.04 28.33 -30.62
N VAL A 37 -70.41 27.27 -31.36
CA VAL A 37 -69.61 26.04 -31.42
C VAL A 37 -68.22 26.31 -32.01
N LEU A 38 -68.11 27.07 -33.09
CA LEU A 38 -66.81 27.43 -33.68
C LEU A 38 -65.93 28.24 -32.72
N VAL A 39 -66.51 29.16 -31.93
CA VAL A 39 -65.77 29.93 -30.91
C VAL A 39 -65.24 29.02 -29.80
N VAL A 40 -66.05 28.07 -29.33
CA VAL A 40 -65.62 27.10 -28.31
C VAL A 40 -64.49 26.22 -28.83
N LEU A 41 -64.57 25.74 -30.08
CA LEU A 41 -63.51 24.94 -30.71
C LEU A 41 -62.22 25.75 -30.89
N ALA A 42 -62.32 27.02 -31.33
CA ALA A 42 -61.16 27.90 -31.43
C ALA A 42 -60.51 28.13 -30.06
N PHE A 43 -61.30 28.33 -29.01
CA PHE A 43 -60.81 28.53 -27.65
C PHE A 43 -60.13 27.27 -27.08
N GLN A 44 -60.68 26.08 -27.36
CA GLN A 44 -60.05 24.81 -27.00
C GLN A 44 -58.71 24.62 -27.72
N GLY A 45 -58.63 24.95 -29.02
CA GLY A 45 -57.38 24.92 -29.78
C GLY A 45 -56.31 25.87 -29.24
N ILE A 46 -56.69 27.12 -28.92
CA ILE A 46 -55.79 28.11 -28.31
C ILE A 46 -55.25 27.60 -26.95
N ARG A 47 -56.09 26.97 -26.12
CA ARG A 47 -55.65 26.38 -24.84
C ARG A 47 -54.68 25.23 -25.02
N GLN A 48 -54.90 24.37 -26.01
CA GLN A 48 -53.96 23.28 -26.32
C GLN A 48 -52.61 23.82 -26.78
N GLU A 49 -52.59 24.85 -27.62
CA GLU A 49 -51.32 25.48 -28.04
C GLU A 49 -50.57 26.15 -26.88
N LEU A 50 -51.27 26.83 -25.98
CA LEU A 50 -50.65 27.46 -24.81
C LEU A 50 -50.02 26.39 -23.89
N ASN A 51 -50.74 25.31 -23.61
CA ASN A 51 -50.21 24.18 -22.84
C ASN A 51 -49.01 23.53 -23.54
N LEU A 52 -49.05 23.38 -24.87
CA LEU A 52 -47.94 22.84 -25.65
C LEU A 52 -46.68 23.72 -25.55
N ARG A 53 -46.84 25.05 -25.60
CA ARG A 53 -45.73 26.00 -25.44
C ARG A 53 -45.14 25.97 -24.04
N GLU A 54 -45.98 25.88 -23.00
CA GLU A 54 -45.49 25.74 -21.62
C GLU A 54 -44.71 24.43 -21.44
N LEU A 55 -45.25 23.31 -21.93
CA LEU A 55 -44.57 22.01 -21.89
C LEU A 55 -43.25 22.04 -22.67
N GLN A 56 -43.19 22.62 -23.87
CA GLN A 56 -41.93 22.78 -24.61
C GLN A 56 -40.91 23.63 -23.82
N GLY A 57 -41.37 24.69 -23.15
CA GLY A 57 -40.52 25.52 -22.29
C GLY A 57 -40.01 24.77 -21.05
N ARG A 58 -40.81 23.86 -20.48
CA ARG A 58 -40.38 22.97 -19.40
C ARG A 58 -39.40 21.90 -19.90
N ILE A 59 -39.64 21.31 -21.06
CA ILE A 59 -38.74 20.32 -21.67
C ILE A 59 -37.38 20.94 -21.95
N LYS A 60 -37.30 22.12 -22.58
CA LYS A 60 -36.02 22.79 -22.84
C LYS A 60 -35.23 23.05 -21.56
N ARG A 61 -35.90 23.58 -20.53
CA ARG A 61 -35.27 23.82 -19.21
C ARG A 61 -34.83 22.53 -18.55
N ALA A 62 -35.64 21.47 -18.62
CA ALA A 62 -35.28 20.16 -18.08
C ALA A 62 -34.09 19.55 -18.85
N THR A 63 -34.06 19.64 -20.18
CA THR A 63 -32.93 19.18 -21.00
C THR A 63 -31.64 19.92 -20.67
N GLU A 64 -31.69 21.24 -20.49
CA GLU A 64 -30.50 22.01 -20.07
C GLU A 64 -30.04 21.63 -18.66
N GLN A 65 -30.96 21.43 -17.72
CA GLN A 65 -30.60 20.98 -16.37
C GLN A 65 -30.03 19.57 -16.36
N VAL A 66 -30.57 18.65 -17.18
CA VAL A 66 -30.04 17.29 -17.33
C VAL A 66 -28.65 17.35 -17.92
N LYS A 67 -28.42 18.13 -18.99
CA LYS A 67 -27.08 18.29 -19.57
C LYS A 67 -26.07 18.83 -18.57
N LYS A 68 -26.42 19.87 -17.81
CA LYS A 68 -25.54 20.40 -16.76
C LYS A 68 -25.21 19.34 -15.71
N LYS A 69 -26.20 18.57 -15.25
CA LYS A 69 -25.98 17.48 -14.30
C LYS A 69 -25.15 16.33 -14.90
N GLU A 70 -25.34 16.02 -16.18
CA GLU A 70 -24.53 15.03 -16.91
C GLU A 70 -23.08 15.51 -17.01
N ASP A 71 -22.85 16.78 -17.34
CA ASP A 71 -21.51 17.38 -17.40
C ASP A 71 -20.83 17.35 -16.02
N GLU A 72 -21.57 17.73 -14.95
CA GLU A 72 -21.09 17.66 -13.55
C GLU A 72 -20.75 16.22 -13.12
N ILE A 73 -21.55 15.23 -13.55
CA ILE A 73 -21.29 13.81 -13.28
C ILE A 73 -20.04 13.33 -14.03
N VAL A 74 -19.87 13.73 -15.29
CA VAL A 74 -18.69 13.38 -16.10
C VAL A 74 -17.43 14.00 -15.48
N GLU A 75 -17.49 15.28 -15.07
CA GLU A 75 -16.38 15.95 -14.37
C GLU A 75 -16.05 15.24 -13.06
N SER A 76 -17.05 14.92 -12.26
CA SER A 76 -16.86 14.20 -10.99
C SER A 76 -16.26 12.81 -11.21
N LYS A 77 -16.68 12.10 -12.26
CA LYS A 77 -16.13 10.79 -12.63
C LYS A 77 -14.66 10.90 -13.07
N GLN A 78 -14.30 11.94 -13.81
CA GLN A 78 -12.91 12.22 -14.17
C GLN A 78 -12.05 12.50 -12.94
N LYS A 79 -12.54 13.32 -11.99
CA LYS A 79 -11.84 13.58 -10.71
C LYS A 79 -11.66 12.31 -9.89
N ILE A 80 -12.67 11.44 -9.82
CA ILE A 80 -12.56 10.14 -9.14
C ILE A 80 -11.52 9.25 -9.81
N GLN A 81 -11.50 9.21 -11.15
CA GLN A 81 -10.52 8.41 -11.89
C GLN A 81 -9.09 8.93 -11.68
N GLU A 82 -8.90 10.24 -11.69
CA GLU A 82 -7.60 10.87 -11.40
C GLU A 82 -7.13 10.56 -9.97
N LEU A 83 -8.01 10.72 -8.97
CA LEU A 83 -7.70 10.35 -7.59
C LEU A 83 -7.38 8.86 -7.46
N ASN A 84 -8.11 7.98 -8.15
CA ASN A 84 -7.84 6.55 -8.13
C ASN A 84 -6.48 6.21 -8.77
N ASN A 85 -6.13 6.90 -9.85
CA ASN A 85 -4.81 6.81 -10.48
C ASN A 85 -3.68 7.32 -9.58
N GLN A 86 -3.96 8.23 -8.64
CA GLN A 86 -3.00 8.70 -7.63
C GLN A 86 -2.94 7.78 -6.39
N ILE A 87 -4.07 7.18 -5.99
CA ILE A 87 -4.14 6.26 -4.84
C ILE A 87 -3.39 4.95 -5.13
N ALA A 88 -3.52 4.40 -6.34
CA ALA A 88 -2.82 3.17 -6.72
C ALA A 88 -1.29 3.24 -6.50
N PRO A 89 -0.55 4.24 -7.04
CA PRO A 89 0.88 4.37 -6.80
C PRO A 89 1.22 4.74 -5.35
N MET A 90 0.35 5.47 -4.63
CA MET A 90 0.56 5.74 -3.20
C MET A 90 0.48 4.46 -2.36
N ASN A 91 -0.46 3.57 -2.65
CA ASN A 91 -0.53 2.26 -2.00
C ASN A 91 0.71 1.41 -2.31
N THR A 92 1.16 1.39 -3.57
CA THR A 92 2.40 0.69 -3.94
C THR A 92 3.62 1.26 -3.21
N LYS A 93 3.73 2.60 -3.10
CA LYS A 93 4.79 3.27 -2.33
C LYS A 93 4.72 2.95 -0.83
N LYS A 94 3.51 2.88 -0.27
CA LYS A 94 3.30 2.49 1.13
C LYS A 94 3.77 1.05 1.39
N ASP A 95 3.46 0.12 0.49
CA ASP A 95 3.90 -1.27 0.61
C ASP A 95 5.42 -1.39 0.47
N GLN A 96 6.04 -0.62 -0.44
CA GLN A 96 7.50 -0.55 -0.57
C GLN A 96 8.16 0.02 0.69
N LEU A 97 7.64 1.12 1.23
CA LEU A 97 8.12 1.72 2.49
C LEU A 97 7.97 0.77 3.68
N THR A 98 6.89 0.00 3.72
CA THR A 98 6.66 -1.00 4.78
C THR A 98 7.69 -2.12 4.68
N LYS A 99 7.96 -2.65 3.48
CA LYS A 99 9.02 -3.65 3.26
C LYS A 99 10.41 -3.12 3.63
N GLN A 100 10.74 -1.89 3.19
CA GLN A 100 12.01 -1.26 3.54
C GLN A 100 12.16 -1.06 5.05
N LYS A 101 11.07 -0.68 5.75
CA LYS A 101 11.07 -0.56 7.21
C LYS A 101 11.35 -1.91 7.88
N ASP A 102 10.73 -2.99 7.43
CA ASP A 102 10.94 -4.33 7.99
C ASP A 102 12.37 -4.84 7.73
N GLU A 103 12.93 -4.56 6.55
CA GLU A 103 14.32 -4.88 6.21
C GLU A 103 15.31 -4.09 7.07
N LEU A 104 15.08 -2.79 7.24
CA LEU A 104 15.92 -1.92 8.05
C LEU A 104 15.87 -2.31 9.54
N GLN A 105 14.70 -2.69 10.04
CA GLN A 105 14.55 -3.21 11.40
C GLN A 105 15.34 -4.50 11.59
N LYS A 106 15.21 -5.48 10.68
CA LYS A 106 15.99 -6.73 10.74
C LYS A 106 17.49 -6.48 10.69
N SER A 107 17.94 -5.55 9.83
CA SER A 107 19.36 -5.19 9.75
C SER A 107 19.85 -4.52 11.04
N THR A 108 19.01 -3.68 11.67
CA THR A 108 19.33 -3.02 12.94
C THR A 108 19.42 -4.05 14.07
N ASP A 109 18.47 -4.98 14.15
CA ASP A 109 18.47 -6.04 15.15
C ASP A 109 19.69 -6.96 15.01
N ASN A 110 20.11 -7.27 13.78
CA ASN A 110 21.32 -8.05 13.51
C ASN A 110 22.57 -7.27 13.91
N ALA A 111 22.68 -6.00 13.51
CA ALA A 111 23.81 -5.16 13.91
C ALA A 111 23.91 -5.01 15.43
N GLN A 112 22.79 -4.92 16.14
CA GLN A 112 22.76 -4.87 17.60
C GLN A 112 23.25 -6.19 18.23
N LYS A 113 22.83 -7.35 17.71
CA LYS A 113 23.34 -8.65 18.15
C LYS A 113 24.84 -8.80 17.92
N ASP A 114 25.32 -8.35 16.76
CA ASP A 114 26.75 -8.38 16.43
C ASP A 114 27.56 -7.47 17.36
N LEU A 115 27.02 -6.29 17.70
CA LEU A 115 27.64 -5.36 18.63
C LEU A 115 27.69 -5.94 20.06
N GLU A 116 26.60 -6.56 20.52
CA GLU A 116 26.57 -7.28 21.81
C GLU A 116 27.59 -8.43 21.85
N LYS A 117 27.71 -9.19 20.76
CA LYS A 117 28.69 -10.28 20.64
C LYS A 117 30.12 -9.74 20.66
N CYS A 118 30.40 -8.68 19.88
CA CYS A 118 31.71 -8.03 19.83
C CYS A 118 32.12 -7.48 21.20
N ASN A 119 31.19 -6.87 21.93
CA ASN A 119 31.45 -6.38 23.28
C ASN A 119 31.78 -7.50 24.28
N LYS A 120 31.08 -8.65 24.20
CA LYS A 120 31.41 -9.83 25.00
C LYS A 120 32.79 -10.38 24.67
N GLU A 121 33.10 -10.55 23.38
CA GLU A 121 34.42 -11.02 22.93
C GLU A 121 35.56 -10.08 23.34
N LYS A 122 35.30 -8.76 23.32
CA LYS A 122 36.24 -7.75 23.82
C LYS A 122 36.49 -7.92 25.31
N ALA A 123 35.43 -8.05 26.12
CA ALA A 123 35.55 -8.25 27.57
C ALA A 123 36.31 -9.55 27.91
N ASP A 124 36.05 -10.63 27.18
CA ASP A 124 36.76 -11.91 27.35
C ASP A 124 38.23 -11.81 26.94
N SER A 125 38.54 -11.09 25.85
CA SER A 125 39.91 -10.82 25.44
C SER A 125 40.66 -9.94 26.44
N GLU A 126 40.00 -8.94 27.02
CA GLU A 126 40.59 -8.09 28.06
C GLU A 126 40.90 -8.91 29.32
N LYS A 127 39.97 -9.77 29.76
CA LYS A 127 40.20 -10.70 30.88
C LYS A 127 41.38 -11.63 30.62
N LYS A 128 41.44 -12.26 29.45
CA LYS A 128 42.56 -13.13 29.06
C LYS A 128 43.88 -12.36 29.03
N LYS A 129 43.88 -11.11 28.57
CA LYS A 129 45.08 -10.25 28.59
C LYS A 129 45.51 -9.94 30.01
N THR A 130 44.59 -9.59 30.91
CA THR A 130 44.94 -9.34 32.32
C THR A 130 45.44 -10.59 33.02
N ASP A 131 44.83 -11.75 32.78
CA ASP A 131 45.25 -13.03 33.36
C ASP A 131 46.64 -13.44 32.84
N ALA A 132 46.87 -13.31 31.53
CA ALA A 132 48.18 -13.57 30.93
C ALA A 132 49.25 -12.59 31.43
N ALA A 133 48.91 -11.30 31.57
CA ALA A 133 49.80 -10.29 32.11
C ALA A 133 50.14 -10.53 33.59
N ALA A 134 49.23 -11.12 34.36
CA ALA A 134 49.47 -11.52 35.76
C ALA A 134 50.26 -12.84 35.87
N ALA A 135 50.08 -13.77 34.94
CA ALA A 135 50.78 -15.06 34.92
C ALA A 135 52.23 -14.94 34.41
N LEU A 136 52.49 -14.05 33.44
CA LEU A 136 53.82 -13.78 32.88
C LEU A 136 54.92 -13.49 33.93
N PRO A 137 54.72 -12.57 34.90
CA PRO A 137 55.74 -12.28 35.91
C PRO A 137 55.95 -13.44 36.88
N LYS A 138 54.90 -14.18 37.24
CA LYS A 138 55.02 -15.39 38.09
C LYS A 138 55.86 -16.44 37.39
N LEU A 139 55.53 -16.75 36.13
CA LEU A 139 56.28 -17.72 35.33
C LEU A 139 57.75 -17.32 35.16
N LYS A 140 58.03 -16.02 34.96
CA LYS A 140 59.41 -15.52 34.88
C LYS A 140 60.16 -15.67 36.21
N ALA A 141 59.51 -15.38 37.34
CA ALA A 141 60.09 -15.54 38.67
C ALA A 141 60.37 -17.02 38.96
N ASP A 142 59.40 -17.90 38.72
CA ASP A 142 59.56 -19.36 38.90
C ASP A 142 60.70 -19.90 38.05
N GLN A 143 60.79 -19.46 36.78
CA GLN A 143 61.85 -19.88 35.86
C GLN A 143 63.24 -19.35 36.29
N GLU A 144 63.32 -18.17 36.89
CA GLU A 144 64.58 -17.61 37.42
C GLU A 144 65.00 -18.33 38.71
N GLU A 145 64.05 -18.70 39.58
CA GLU A 145 64.31 -19.49 40.78
C GLU A 145 64.79 -20.91 40.44
N GLU A 146 64.12 -21.60 39.51
CA GLU A 146 64.56 -22.92 39.03
C GLU A 146 65.95 -22.87 38.38
N LYS A 147 66.25 -21.82 37.62
CA LYS A 147 67.60 -21.64 37.06
C LYS A 147 68.66 -21.48 38.14
N LYS A 148 68.41 -20.67 39.17
CA LYS A 148 69.36 -20.52 40.29
C LYS A 148 69.57 -21.83 41.03
N LYS A 149 68.50 -22.58 41.33
CA LYS A 149 68.59 -23.91 41.95
C LYS A 149 69.41 -24.87 41.09
N ALA A 150 69.15 -24.91 39.79
CA ALA A 150 69.91 -25.75 38.86
C ALA A 150 71.39 -25.35 38.80
N GLU A 151 71.71 -24.05 38.78
CA GLU A 151 73.10 -23.56 38.80
C GLU A 151 73.81 -23.94 40.10
N GLU A 152 73.15 -23.80 41.25
CA GLU A 152 73.67 -24.21 42.57
C GLU A 152 73.94 -25.72 42.63
N GLU A 153 73.01 -26.54 42.15
CA GLU A 153 73.18 -28.00 42.07
C GLU A 153 74.33 -28.40 41.13
N ILE A 154 74.44 -27.75 39.97
CA ILE A 154 75.55 -27.98 39.02
C ILE A 154 76.90 -27.63 39.68
N GLN A 155 76.99 -26.52 40.40
CA GLN A 155 78.22 -26.13 41.10
C GLN A 155 78.57 -27.12 42.22
N ALA A 156 77.59 -27.53 43.02
CA ALA A 156 77.77 -28.53 44.07
C ALA A 156 78.24 -29.88 43.51
N LEU A 157 77.62 -30.36 42.43
CA LEU A 157 78.03 -31.58 41.74
C LEU A 157 79.44 -31.47 41.17
N LYS A 158 79.79 -30.33 40.56
CA LYS A 158 81.14 -30.08 40.06
C LYS A 158 82.18 -30.16 41.17
N GLN A 159 81.87 -29.62 42.35
CA GLN A 159 82.76 -29.69 43.50
C GLN A 159 82.90 -31.13 44.03
N GLN A 160 81.79 -31.88 44.13
CA GLN A 160 81.84 -33.30 44.49
C GLN A 160 82.68 -34.13 43.52
N ILE A 161 82.60 -33.86 42.21
CA ILE A 161 83.42 -34.52 41.19
C ILE A 161 84.90 -34.19 41.43
N LEU A 162 85.25 -32.92 41.60
CA LEU A 162 86.64 -32.52 41.86
C LEU A 162 87.21 -33.16 43.14
N ASP A 163 86.43 -33.22 44.22
CA ASP A 163 86.85 -33.85 45.47
C ASP A 163 86.96 -35.37 45.34
N ARG A 164 86.06 -36.01 44.56
CA ARG A 164 86.18 -37.43 44.21
C ARG A 164 87.42 -37.71 43.38
N ASP A 165 87.68 -36.90 42.35
CA ASP A 165 88.81 -37.07 41.45
C ASP A 165 90.13 -36.92 42.22
N LYS A 166 90.23 -35.94 43.12
CA LYS A 166 91.38 -35.81 44.04
C LYS A 166 91.60 -37.07 44.87
N LYS A 167 90.55 -37.58 45.51
CA LYS A 167 90.64 -38.82 46.31
C LYS A 167 91.06 -40.00 45.47
N ILE A 168 90.51 -40.16 44.26
CA ILE A 168 90.92 -41.23 43.34
C ILE A 168 92.41 -41.09 43.00
N CYS A 169 92.88 -39.88 42.72
CA CYS A 169 94.30 -39.63 42.43
C CYS A 169 95.24 -39.89 43.60
N GLU A 170 94.79 -39.85 44.86
CA GLU A 170 95.59 -40.27 46.03
C GLU A 170 95.84 -41.79 46.06
N PHE A 171 94.94 -42.59 45.49
CA PHE A 171 95.06 -44.05 45.42
C PHE A 171 95.75 -44.56 44.13
N VAL A 172 96.00 -43.67 43.17
CA VAL A 172 96.60 -44.02 41.88
C VAL A 172 98.11 -43.83 41.95
N ASP A 173 98.87 -44.89 41.67
CA ASP A 173 100.34 -44.87 41.70
C ASP A 173 100.88 -44.00 40.53
N PRO A 174 101.55 -42.87 40.82
CA PRO A 174 101.98 -41.91 39.81
C PRO A 174 103.07 -42.44 38.86
N ASN A 175 103.64 -43.62 39.15
CA ASN A 175 104.69 -44.24 38.35
C ASN A 175 104.16 -45.18 37.24
N GLN A 176 102.85 -45.44 37.19
CA GLN A 176 102.22 -46.15 36.07
C GLN A 176 101.78 -45.17 34.97
N THR A 177 102.02 -45.54 33.70
CA THR A 177 101.71 -44.74 32.52
C THR A 177 100.24 -44.34 32.39
N GLU A 178 99.30 -45.10 32.97
CA GLU A 178 97.87 -44.77 33.00
C GLU A 178 97.50 -43.79 34.13
N GLY A 179 98.12 -43.92 35.30
CA GLY A 179 97.92 -43.01 36.42
C GLY A 179 98.46 -41.60 36.14
N MET A 180 99.60 -41.52 35.46
CA MET A 180 100.19 -40.25 35.02
C MET A 180 99.32 -39.52 33.97
N LYS A 181 98.52 -40.23 33.16
CA LYS A 181 97.59 -39.60 32.19
C LYS A 181 96.29 -39.08 32.81
N LEU A 182 95.81 -39.71 33.88
CA LEU A 182 94.55 -39.34 34.54
C LEU A 182 94.74 -38.30 35.66
N CYS A 183 95.89 -38.33 36.33
CA CYS A 183 96.15 -37.52 37.53
C CYS A 183 97.45 -36.71 37.45
N GLY A 184 98.18 -36.79 36.34
CA GLY A 184 99.32 -35.92 36.08
C GLY A 184 98.86 -34.51 35.73
N LYS A 185 99.47 -33.50 36.35
CA LYS A 185 99.35 -32.11 35.89
C LYS A 185 99.86 -31.97 34.45
#